data_AF-F4BPA4-F1
#
_entry.id   AF-F4BPA4-F1
#
_cell.length_a   1.000
_cell.length_b   1.000
_cell.length_c   1.000
_cell.angle_alpha   90.00
_cell.angle_beta   90.00
_cell.angle_gamma   90.00
#
_symmetry.space_group_name_H-M   'P 1'
#
loop_
_entity.id
_entity.type
_entity.pdbx_description
1 polymer ?
#
loop_
_entity_poly.entity_id
_entity_poly.type
_entity_poly.pdbx_seq_one_letter_code
_entity_poly.pdbx_strand_id
1 'polypeptide(L)' 'MDERGDVKMSQKFDELKQKLKNVDKEKAGQLVKDVKQAHDDGDIDENEKKELMSEAKKLAGSDATGGLGGLGK' A
#
# COMPACT_ATOMS: atom_id res chain seq x y z
N MET A 1 28.30 9.17 -1.32
CA MET A 1 27.78 8.14 -0.42
C MET A 1 26.72 8.83 0.39
N ASP A 2 25.48 8.81 -0.10
CA ASP A 2 24.38 9.50 0.56
C ASP A 2 23.78 8.58 1.62
N GLU A 3 23.95 9.02 2.87
CA GLU A 3 23.51 8.41 4.13
C GLU A 3 21.99 8.49 4.31
N ARG A 4 21.24 7.86 3.40
CA ARG A 4 19.82 7.64 3.60
C ARG A 4 19.49 6.20 3.25
N GLY A 5 19.43 5.37 4.29
CA GLY A 5 18.91 4.00 4.25
C GLY A 5 17.40 3.94 4.00
N ASP A 6 16.91 4.77 3.09
CA ASP A 6 15.59 4.60 2.50
C ASP A 6 15.72 3.42 1.54
N VAL A 7 15.11 2.29 1.90
CA VAL A 7 14.88 1.17 0.99
C VAL A 7 14.39 1.78 -0.33
N LYS A 8 15.19 1.71 -1.39
CA LYS A 8 14.93 2.41 -2.66
C LYS A 8 13.72 1.74 -3.32
N MET A 9 12.54 2.11 -2.86
CA MET A 9 11.28 1.67 -3.42
C MET A 9 11.13 2.26 -4.82
N SER A 10 10.40 1.55 -5.66
CA SER A 10 10.12 1.90 -7.04
C SER A 10 9.33 3.21 -7.10
N GLN A 11 9.57 4.01 -8.14
CA GLN A 11 8.79 5.25 -8.34
C GLN A 11 7.29 4.97 -8.41
N LYS A 12 6.91 3.81 -8.96
CA LYS A 12 5.52 3.38 -9.02
C LYS A 12 4.92 3.09 -7.65
N PHE A 13 5.72 2.54 -6.73
CA PHE A 13 5.29 2.30 -5.37
C PHE A 13 4.96 3.60 -4.64
N ASP A 14 5.81 4.61 -4.73
CA ASP A 14 5.56 5.90 -4.06
C ASP A 14 4.28 6.57 -4.59
N GLU A 15 4.07 6.53 -5.91
CA GLU A 15 2.84 7.03 -6.55
C GLU A 15 1.58 6.30 -6.03
N LEU A 16 1.62 4.97 -5.98
CA LEU A 16 0.51 4.15 -5.50
C LEU A 16 0.25 4.37 -4.00
N LYS A 17 1.31 4.54 -3.20
CA LYS A 17 1.23 4.79 -1.76
C LYS A 17 0.62 6.17 -1.47
N GLN A 18 1.04 7.20 -2.20
CA GLN A 18 0.44 8.53 -2.12
C GLN A 18 -1.04 8.51 -2.52
N LYS A 19 -1.40 7.75 -3.56
CA LYS A 19 -2.79 7.53 -3.94
C LYS A 19 -3.56 6.86 -2.81
N LEU A 20 -3.02 5.80 -2.18
CA LEU A 20 -3.65 5.13 -1.03
C LEU A 20 -3.98 6.05 0.13
N LYS A 21 -3.12 7.03 0.42
CA LYS A 21 -3.34 7.97 1.52
C LYS A 21 -4.45 8.98 1.24
N ASN A 22 -4.66 9.32 -0.02
CA ASN A 22 -5.59 10.39 -0.44
C ASN A 22 -6.88 9.86 -1.09
N VAL A 23 -7.03 8.54 -1.25
CA VAL A 23 -8.15 7.92 -1.96
C VAL A 23 -9.29 7.54 -1.02
N ASP A 24 -10.53 7.65 -1.49
CA ASP A 24 -11.71 7.20 -0.74
C ASP A 24 -11.79 5.67 -0.64
N LYS A 25 -12.47 5.15 0.38
CA LYS A 25 -12.68 3.69 0.58
C LYS A 25 -13.28 3.01 -0.66
N GLU A 26 -14.18 3.69 -1.36
CA GLU A 26 -14.81 3.18 -2.58
C GLU A 26 -13.81 2.95 -3.72
N LYS A 27 -12.75 3.75 -3.76
CA LYS A 27 -11.67 3.65 -4.75
C LYS A 27 -10.50 2.79 -4.28
N ALA A 28 -10.45 2.41 -3.00
CA ALA A 28 -9.46 1.46 -2.48
C ALA A 28 -9.51 0.11 -3.22
N GLY A 29 -10.72 -0.36 -3.57
CA GLY A 29 -10.89 -1.60 -4.35
C GLY A 29 -10.31 -1.50 -5.76
N GLN A 30 -10.36 -0.32 -6.39
CA GLN A 30 -9.68 -0.06 -7.66
C GLN A 30 -8.16 -0.06 -7.47
N LEU A 31 -7.68 0.54 -6.37
CA LEU A 31 -6.25 0.61 -6.12
C LEU A 31 -5.62 -0.76 -5.86
N VAL A 32 -6.33 -1.70 -5.22
CA VAL A 32 -5.86 -3.10 -5.08
C VAL A 32 -5.60 -3.74 -6.46
N LYS A 33 -6.45 -3.44 -7.45
CA LYS A 33 -6.25 -3.92 -8.83
C LYS A 33 -5.03 -3.29 -9.46
N ASP A 34 -4.86 -1.97 -9.33
CA ASP A 34 -3.71 -1.24 -9.88
C ASP A 34 -2.38 -1.74 -9.28
N VAL A 35 -2.35 -2.00 -7.97
CA VAL A 35 -1.19 -2.59 -7.28
C VAL A 35 -0.88 -3.99 -7.80
N LYS A 36 -1.91 -4.82 -8.01
CA LYS A 36 -1.72 -6.17 -8.55
C LYS A 36 -1.17 -6.13 -9.97
N GLN A 37 -1.65 -5.19 -10.79
CA GLN A 37 -1.21 -5.03 -12.17
C GLN A 37 0.22 -4.49 -12.24
N ALA A 38 0.59 -3.49 -11.43
CA ALA A 38 1.96 -2.98 -11.36
C ALA A 38 2.98 -4.07 -11.01
N HIS A 39 2.61 -5.02 -10.15
CA HIS A 39 3.46 -6.17 -9.86
C HIS A 39 3.57 -7.16 -11.02
N ASP A 40 2.48 -7.34 -11.78
CA ASP A 40 2.46 -8.24 -12.95
C ASP A 40 3.31 -7.66 -14.10
N ASP A 41 3.30 -6.33 -14.25
CA ASP A 41 4.12 -5.57 -15.21
C ASP A 41 5.61 -5.52 -14.81
N GLY A 42 5.92 -5.79 -13.54
CA GLY A 42 7.27 -5.66 -12.97
C GLY A 42 7.65 -4.23 -12.56
N ASP A 43 6.67 -3.31 -12.47
CA ASP A 43 6.86 -1.94 -11.96
C ASP A 43 7.13 -1.89 -10.45
N ILE A 44 6.64 -2.89 -9.71
CA ILE A 44 6.85 -3.03 -8.27
C ILE A 44 7.18 -4.48 -7.90
N ASP A 45 8.00 -4.65 -6.88
CA ASP A 45 8.36 -5.97 -6.37
C ASP A 45 7.28 -6.56 -5.44
N GLU A 46 7.41 -7.85 -5.11
CA GLU A 46 6.48 -8.54 -4.22
C GLU A 46 6.37 -7.85 -2.84
N ASN A 47 7.48 -7.34 -2.33
CA ASN A 47 7.52 -6.64 -1.05
C ASN A 47 6.71 -5.34 -1.08
N GLU A 48 6.86 -4.58 -2.16
CA GLU A 48 6.15 -3.32 -2.40
C GLU A 48 4.64 -3.55 -2.58
N LYS A 49 4.28 -4.59 -3.34
CA LYS A 49 2.89 -5.04 -3.48
C LYS A 49 2.27 -5.38 -2.12
N LYS A 50 2.97 -6.11 -1.25
CA LYS A 50 2.46 -6.49 0.08
C LYS A 50 2.18 -5.26 0.94
N GLU A 51 3.09 -4.29 0.95
CA GLU A 51 2.92 -3.01 1.65
C GLU A 51 1.68 -2.25 1.13
N LEU A 52 1.57 -2.06 -0.19
CA LEU A 52 0.45 -1.34 -0.80
C LEU A 52 -0.89 -2.06 -0.59
N MET A 53 -0.93 -3.39 -0.73
CA MET A 53 -2.14 -4.17 -0.46
C MET A 53 -2.56 -4.09 1.00
N SER A 54 -1.61 -4.05 1.94
CA SER A 54 -1.89 -3.87 3.37
C SER A 54 -2.54 -2.52 3.64
N GLU A 55 -1.98 -1.43 3.10
CA GLU A 55 -2.56 -0.09 3.23
C GLU A 55 -3.92 0.02 2.54
N ALA A 56 -4.07 -0.53 1.33
CA ALA A 56 -5.35 -0.59 0.62
C ALA A 56 -6.43 -1.31 1.40
N LYS A 57 -6.07 -2.41 2.07
CA LYS A 57 -6.98 -3.21 2.89
C LYS A 57 -7.37 -2.48 4.18
N LYS A 58 -6.44 -1.75 4.80
CA LYS A 58 -6.73 -0.84 5.93
C LYS A 58 -7.72 0.25 5.51
N LEU A 59 -7.49 0.86 4.35
CA LEU A 59 -8.33 1.93 3.82
C LEU A 59 -9.74 1.44 3.47
N ALA A 60 -9.85 0.29 2.78
CA ALA A 60 -11.11 -0.32 2.37
C ALA A 60 -12.02 -0.74 3.54
N GLY A 61 -11.60 -0.54 4.79
CA GLY A 61 -12.42 -0.82 5.96
C GLY A 61 -12.46 -2.30 6.30
N SER A 62 -11.34 -3.01 6.10
CA SER A 62 -11.18 -4.34 6.68
C SER A 62 -11.02 -4.22 8.20
N ASP A 63 -12.16 -4.11 8.87
CA ASP A 63 -12.40 -4.51 10.26
C ASP A 63 -12.17 -6.03 10.48
N ALA A 64 -11.55 -6.73 9.52
CA ALA A 64 -11.21 -8.13 9.61
C ALA A 64 -9.72 -8.30 9.92
N THR A 65 -9.46 -8.37 11.23
CA THR A 65 -8.46 -9.23 11.88
C THR A 65 -7.03 -8.68 12.05
N GLY A 66 -6.84 -7.88 13.10
CA GLY A 66 -5.69 -7.99 14.01
C GLY A 66 -4.47 -7.12 13.72
N GLY A 67 -4.35 -5.99 14.43
CA GLY A 67 -3.05 -5.40 14.74
C GLY A 67 -2.97 -3.89 14.53
N LEU A 68 -2.89 -3.17 15.65
CA LEU A 68 -2.39 -1.80 15.81
C LEU A 68 -3.40 -0.65 15.57
N GLY A 69 -4.39 -0.58 16.45
CA GLY A 69 -5.06 0.64 16.90
C GLY A 69 -5.56 0.40 18.31
N GLY A 70 -4.83 0.88 19.32
CA GLY A 70 -4.99 0.45 20.72
C GLY A 70 -6.21 1.02 21.47
N LEU A 71 -6.45 0.40 22.64
CA LEU A 71 -7.14 0.90 23.84
C LEU A 71 -8.66 1.11 23.76
N GLY A 72 -9.38 0.19 24.41
CA GLY A 72 -10.82 0.27 24.68
C GLY A 72 -11.27 -0.63 25.83
N LYS A 73 -10.52 -0.66 26.94
CA LYS A 73 -11.07 -0.74 28.32
C LYS A 73 -10.02 -0.30 29.33
#